data_AF-A0A380PVF6-F1
#
_entry.id   AF-A0A380PVF6-F1
#
_cell.length_a   1.000
_cell.length_b   1.000
_cell.length_c   1.000
_cell.angle_alpha   90.00
_cell.angle_beta   90.00
_cell.angle_gamma   90.00
#
_symmetry.space_group_name_H-M   'P 1'
#
loop_
_entity.id
_entity.type
_entity.pdbx_description
1 polymer ?
#
loop_
_entity_poly.entity_id
_entity_poly.type
_entity_poly.pdbx_seq_one_letter_code
_entity_poly.pdbx_strand_id
1 'polypeptide(L)'
;MKTLILLFTVLGSTEVYAQSELADIQNQWAVCQYQVAAKQKESCLEKLSTVADKASSANGSRADLLIWSAIIKSSWAGEKGGLGALDLVKDAKVKLELAIKLDANALDGSAYTSLGTLYYQVPGWPIGFGDKKQAELLLKKALQVNPTGIDPNYFYGDFLLDQGRKADAKVYLQKALTAPVRSGRELADKGRHQDIQQRLDKL
;
A
#
# COMPACT_ATOMS: atom_id res chain seq x y z
N MET A 1 -34.57 -23.56 46.78
CA MET A 1 -34.60 -22.40 45.84
C MET A 1 -33.36 -21.54 46.07
N LYS A 2 -32.33 -21.66 45.22
CA LYS A 2 -31.26 -20.67 45.08
C LYS A 2 -30.82 -20.70 43.62
N THR A 3 -31.34 -19.76 42.84
CA THR A 3 -31.01 -19.58 41.43
C THR A 3 -29.64 -18.91 41.34
N LEU A 4 -28.64 -19.61 40.81
CA LEU A 4 -27.32 -19.07 40.53
C LEU A 4 -27.33 -18.49 39.11
N ILE A 5 -27.26 -17.17 38.99
CA ILE A 5 -27.21 -16.46 37.72
C ILE A 5 -25.77 -16.53 37.19
N LEU A 6 -25.57 -17.25 36.09
CA LEU A 6 -24.33 -17.18 35.30
C LEU A 6 -24.35 -15.87 34.50
N LEU A 7 -23.44 -14.95 34.81
CA LEU A 7 -23.13 -13.82 33.93
C LEU A 7 -22.22 -14.31 32.80
N PHE A 8 -22.77 -14.47 31.60
CA PHE A 8 -22.00 -14.65 30.36
C PHE A 8 -21.65 -13.25 29.82
N THR A 9 -20.41 -12.80 30.03
CA THR A 9 -19.88 -11.61 29.38
C THR A 9 -19.55 -11.94 27.92
N VAL A 10 -20.36 -11.42 27.00
CA VAL A 10 -20.12 -11.51 25.55
C VAL A 10 -19.01 -10.51 25.18
N LEU A 11 -17.76 -10.98 25.13
CA LEU A 11 -16.66 -10.31 24.44
C LEU A 11 -16.70 -10.74 22.96
N GLY A 12 -17.34 -9.96 22.08
CA GLY A 12 -17.49 -10.36 20.68
C GLY A 12 -17.54 -9.26 19.61
N SER A 13 -17.35 -7.98 19.96
CA SER A 13 -17.73 -6.88 19.03
C SER A 13 -16.57 -6.06 18.46
N THR A 14 -15.34 -6.21 18.96
CA THR A 14 -14.22 -5.34 18.57
C THR A 14 -13.49 -5.80 17.31
N GLU A 15 -13.29 -7.11 17.15
CA GLU A 15 -12.54 -7.66 16.01
C GLU A 15 -13.29 -7.51 14.68
N VAL A 16 -14.59 -7.75 14.68
CA VAL A 16 -15.45 -7.61 13.48
C VAL A 16 -15.46 -6.16 12.98
N TYR A 17 -15.53 -5.19 13.88
CA TYR A 17 -15.53 -3.75 13.54
C TYR A 17 -14.16 -3.30 12.96
N ALA A 18 -13.07 -3.78 13.56
CA ALA A 18 -11.71 -3.49 13.10
C ALA A 18 -11.40 -4.08 11.72
N GLN A 19 -11.96 -5.26 11.41
CA GLN A 19 -11.80 -5.89 10.09
C GLN A 19 -12.63 -5.17 9.02
N SER A 20 -13.85 -4.72 9.34
CA SER A 20 -14.66 -3.92 8.42
C SER A 20 -14.00 -2.57 8.09
N GLU A 21 -13.40 -1.91 9.09
CA GLU A 21 -12.73 -0.62 8.89
C GLU A 21 -11.58 -0.71 7.87
N LEU A 22 -10.75 -1.76 7.96
CA LEU A 22 -9.68 -1.98 6.99
C LEU A 22 -10.21 -2.24 5.58
N ALA A 23 -11.22 -3.11 5.44
CA ALA A 23 -11.79 -3.46 4.15
C ALA A 23 -12.41 -2.24 3.45
N ASP A 24 -13.09 -1.37 4.20
CA ASP A 24 -13.69 -0.13 3.67
C ASP A 24 -12.61 0.83 3.16
N ILE A 25 -11.51 1.01 3.92
CA ILE A 25 -10.38 1.84 3.52
C ILE A 25 -9.75 1.31 2.21
N GLN A 26 -9.57 0.00 2.10
CA GLN A 26 -9.00 -0.65 0.90
C GLN A 26 -9.87 -0.45 -0.34
N ASN A 27 -11.17 -0.66 -0.18
CA ASN A 27 -12.14 -0.52 -1.27
C ASN A 27 -12.27 0.94 -1.71
N GLN A 28 -12.33 1.88 -0.76
CA GLN A 28 -12.41 3.30 -1.08
C GLN A 28 -11.14 3.81 -1.75
N TRP A 29 -9.95 3.30 -1.38
CA TRP A 29 -8.72 3.61 -2.09
C TRP A 29 -8.79 3.14 -3.55
N ALA A 30 -9.27 1.92 -3.80
CA ALA A 30 -9.41 1.41 -5.17
C ALA A 30 -10.37 2.26 -6.02
N VAL A 31 -11.47 2.73 -5.43
CA VAL A 31 -12.39 3.69 -6.07
C VAL A 31 -11.67 5.00 -6.40
N CYS A 32 -11.02 5.63 -5.41
CA CYS A 32 -10.28 6.87 -5.63
C CYS A 32 -9.18 6.73 -6.69
N GLN A 33 -8.44 5.63 -6.68
CA GLN A 33 -7.30 5.41 -7.55
C GLN A 33 -7.71 5.11 -8.99
N TYR A 34 -8.76 4.30 -9.19
CA TYR A 34 -9.06 3.69 -10.48
C TYR A 34 -10.39 4.08 -11.11
N GLN A 35 -11.39 4.51 -10.34
CA GLN A 35 -12.72 4.86 -10.87
C GLN A 35 -13.00 6.36 -10.89
N VAL A 36 -12.42 7.11 -9.97
CA VAL A 36 -12.59 8.56 -9.93
C VAL A 36 -11.83 9.21 -11.09
N ALA A 37 -12.48 10.17 -11.75
CA ALA A 37 -11.88 10.91 -12.85
C ALA A 37 -10.66 11.72 -12.37
N ALA A 38 -9.68 11.90 -13.26
CA ALA A 38 -8.35 12.42 -12.92
C ALA A 38 -8.38 13.74 -12.11
N LYS A 39 -9.27 14.67 -12.48
CA LYS A 39 -9.40 15.98 -11.81
C LYS A 39 -9.92 15.89 -10.37
N GLN A 40 -10.52 14.76 -9.97
CA GLN A 40 -11.09 14.56 -8.65
C GLN A 40 -10.29 13.56 -7.80
N LYS A 41 -9.26 12.91 -8.36
CA LYS A 41 -8.48 11.89 -7.65
C LYS A 41 -7.77 12.45 -6.42
N GLU A 42 -7.09 13.58 -6.56
CA GLU A 42 -6.38 14.23 -5.45
C GLU A 42 -7.32 14.47 -4.26
N SER A 43 -8.47 15.12 -4.48
CA SER A 43 -9.43 15.41 -3.41
C SER A 43 -10.06 14.14 -2.81
N CYS A 44 -10.25 13.08 -3.60
CA CYS A 44 -10.72 11.79 -3.08
C CYS A 44 -9.69 11.17 -2.12
N LEU A 45 -8.42 11.14 -2.53
CA LEU A 45 -7.32 10.57 -1.76
C LEU A 45 -7.00 11.40 -0.51
N GLU A 46 -7.08 12.72 -0.58
CA GLU A 46 -6.92 13.62 0.58
C GLU A 46 -7.94 13.31 1.68
N LYS A 47 -9.24 13.24 1.31
CA LYS A 47 -10.31 12.90 2.26
C LYS A 47 -10.10 11.51 2.86
N LEU A 48 -9.75 10.53 2.02
CA LEU A 48 -9.49 9.17 2.47
C LEU A 48 -8.25 9.10 3.38
N SER A 49 -7.20 9.88 3.12
CA SER A 49 -6.02 9.95 3.97
C SER A 49 -6.37 10.39 5.38
N THR A 50 -7.32 11.32 5.54
CA THR A 50 -7.79 11.76 6.86
C THR A 50 -8.48 10.63 7.63
N VAL A 51 -9.28 9.81 6.93
CA VAL A 51 -9.93 8.62 7.53
C VAL A 51 -8.89 7.59 7.95
N ALA A 52 -7.96 7.25 7.07
CA ALA A 52 -6.93 6.25 7.36
C ALA A 52 -5.93 6.70 8.45
N ASP A 53 -5.61 8.00 8.52
CA ASP A 53 -4.79 8.55 9.60
C ASP A 53 -5.51 8.46 10.95
N LYS A 54 -6.82 8.75 11.00
CA LYS A 54 -7.61 8.58 12.22
C LYS A 54 -7.65 7.12 12.67
N ALA A 55 -7.91 6.19 11.74
CA ALA A 55 -7.96 4.76 12.01
C ALA A 55 -6.64 4.23 12.57
N SER A 56 -5.52 4.56 11.91
CA SER A 56 -4.18 4.13 12.32
C SER A 56 -3.72 4.79 13.62
N SER A 57 -4.07 6.06 13.87
CA SER A 57 -3.71 6.75 15.12
C SER A 57 -4.48 6.21 16.32
N ALA A 58 -5.76 5.85 16.14
CA ALA A 58 -6.55 5.21 17.18
C ALA A 58 -6.08 3.79 17.51
N ASN A 59 -5.34 3.15 16.60
CA ASN A 59 -4.90 1.76 16.69
C ASN A 59 -3.40 1.63 16.37
N GLY A 60 -2.53 2.35 17.10
CA GLY A 60 -1.11 2.47 16.76
C GLY A 60 -0.29 1.15 16.70
N SER A 61 -0.82 0.04 17.20
CA SER A 61 -0.21 -1.30 17.10
C SER A 61 -0.65 -2.09 15.85
N ARG A 62 -1.66 -1.61 15.11
CA ARG A 62 -2.19 -2.26 13.91
C ARG A 62 -1.36 -1.91 12.69
N ALA A 63 -0.37 -2.76 12.40
CA ALA A 63 0.55 -2.60 11.28
C ALA A 63 -0.18 -2.47 9.92
N ASP A 64 -1.27 -3.21 9.73
CA ASP A 64 -2.13 -3.12 8.55
C ASP A 64 -2.73 -1.72 8.34
N LEU A 65 -3.26 -1.08 9.38
CA LEU A 65 -3.80 0.28 9.30
C LEU A 65 -2.70 1.33 9.06
N LEU A 66 -1.52 1.16 9.65
CA LEU A 66 -0.34 2.00 9.37
C LEU A 66 0.09 1.89 7.90
N ILE A 67 0.13 0.67 7.36
CA ILE A 67 0.46 0.40 5.95
C ILE A 67 -0.56 1.09 5.04
N TRP A 68 -1.86 0.95 5.31
CA TRP A 68 -2.88 1.55 4.46
C TRP A 68 -2.93 3.08 4.52
N SER A 69 -2.74 3.67 5.71
CA SER A 69 -2.54 5.12 5.83
C SER A 69 -1.36 5.58 4.96
N ALA A 70 -0.23 4.88 5.01
CA ALA A 70 0.93 5.22 4.19
C ALA A 70 0.70 5.04 2.69
N ILE A 71 0.02 3.97 2.26
CA ILE A 71 -0.33 3.72 0.84
C ILE A 71 -1.19 4.86 0.30
N ILE A 72 -2.27 5.21 1.01
CA ILE A 72 -3.19 6.27 0.60
C ILE A 72 -2.47 7.62 0.52
N LYS A 73 -1.62 7.90 1.49
CA LYS A 73 -0.82 9.12 1.53
C LYS A 73 0.21 9.19 0.40
N SER A 74 0.80 8.06 0.05
CA SER A 74 1.72 7.94 -1.10
C SER A 74 0.97 8.16 -2.42
N SER A 75 -0.23 7.59 -2.58
CA SER A 75 -1.10 7.84 -3.73
C SER A 75 -1.50 9.31 -3.83
N TRP A 76 -1.90 9.93 -2.72
CA TRP A 76 -2.24 11.36 -2.68
C TRP A 76 -1.05 12.23 -3.08
N ALA A 77 0.14 11.94 -2.55
CA ALA A 77 1.36 12.65 -2.91
C ALA A 77 1.64 12.59 -4.42
N GLY A 78 1.40 11.43 -5.06
CA GLY A 78 1.53 11.25 -6.50
C GLY A 78 0.59 12.13 -7.32
N GLU A 79 -0.67 12.29 -6.88
CA GLU A 79 -1.65 13.16 -7.56
C GLU A 79 -1.42 14.65 -7.26
N LYS A 80 -1.00 14.99 -6.03
CA LYS A 80 -0.77 16.37 -5.58
C LYS A 80 0.48 17.00 -6.20
N GLY A 81 1.56 16.23 -6.27
CA GLY A 81 2.87 16.73 -6.70
C GLY A 81 3.41 17.90 -5.88
N GLY A 82 4.49 18.52 -6.39
CA GLY A 82 5.10 19.71 -5.80
C GLY A 82 5.65 19.50 -4.37
N LEU A 83 5.91 20.60 -3.67
CA LEU A 83 6.49 20.56 -2.31
C LEU A 83 5.52 19.95 -1.29
N GLY A 84 4.20 20.12 -1.47
CA GLY A 84 3.19 19.54 -0.60
C GLY A 84 3.16 18.01 -0.61
N ALA A 85 3.66 17.37 -1.67
CA ALA A 85 3.81 15.92 -1.74
C ALA A 85 4.96 15.39 -0.85
N LEU A 86 5.99 16.20 -0.57
CA LEU A 86 7.16 15.74 0.19
C LEU A 86 6.84 15.42 1.65
N ASP A 87 6.00 16.23 2.30
CA ASP A 87 5.60 16.00 3.68
C ASP A 87 4.73 14.74 3.80
N LEU A 88 3.88 14.50 2.79
CA LEU A 88 3.05 13.30 2.70
C LEU A 88 3.92 12.03 2.62
N VAL A 89 4.90 11.99 1.72
CA VAL A 89 5.76 10.80 1.58
C VAL A 89 6.71 10.60 2.76
N LYS A 90 7.13 11.68 3.45
CA LYS A 90 7.92 11.56 4.70
C LYS A 90 7.10 10.94 5.82
N ASP A 91 5.85 11.35 5.98
CA ASP A 91 4.95 10.74 6.96
C ASP A 91 4.63 9.28 6.60
N ALA A 92 4.37 8.99 5.32
CA ALA A 92 4.17 7.62 4.84
C ALA A 92 5.38 6.73 5.14
N LYS A 93 6.60 7.22 4.92
CA LYS A 93 7.84 6.51 5.27
C LYS A 93 7.89 6.14 6.75
N VAL A 94 7.63 7.08 7.65
CA VAL A 94 7.65 6.82 9.10
C VAL A 94 6.63 5.75 9.49
N LYS A 95 5.43 5.80 8.92
CA LYS A 95 4.38 4.79 9.18
C LYS A 95 4.76 3.40 8.67
N LEU A 96 5.37 3.30 7.49
CA LEU A 96 5.85 2.04 6.93
C LEU A 96 7.01 1.46 7.75
N GLU A 97 7.94 2.31 8.19
CA GLU A 97 9.03 1.89 9.09
C GLU A 97 8.51 1.39 10.44
N LEU A 98 7.48 2.03 10.99
CA LEU A 98 6.81 1.57 12.20
C LEU A 98 6.07 0.25 11.96
N ALA A 99 5.33 0.12 10.86
CA ALA A 99 4.64 -1.11 10.51
C ALA A 99 5.61 -2.29 10.39
N ILE A 100 6.76 -2.11 9.74
CA ILE A 100 7.82 -3.14 9.63
C ILE A 100 8.34 -3.55 11.01
N LYS A 101 8.46 -2.61 11.95
CA LYS A 101 8.89 -2.92 13.33
C LYS A 101 7.84 -3.69 14.11
N LEU A 102 6.55 -3.41 13.87
CA LEU A 102 5.44 -4.06 14.57
C LEU A 102 5.15 -5.45 14.01
N ASP A 103 5.05 -5.56 12.70
CA ASP A 103 4.84 -6.81 11.97
C ASP A 103 5.35 -6.66 10.54
N ALA A 104 6.56 -7.17 10.30
CA ALA A 104 7.23 -7.15 9.00
C ALA A 104 6.50 -7.95 7.90
N ASN A 105 5.63 -8.89 8.29
CA ASN A 105 4.90 -9.75 7.35
C ASN A 105 3.44 -9.31 7.18
N ALA A 106 2.99 -8.28 7.90
CA ALA A 106 1.63 -7.75 7.77
C ALA A 106 1.29 -7.49 6.30
N LEU A 107 0.09 -7.95 5.90
CA LEU A 107 -0.41 -7.84 4.54
C LEU A 107 0.61 -8.36 3.50
N ASP A 108 1.17 -9.54 3.76
CA ASP A 108 2.14 -10.21 2.90
C ASP A 108 3.37 -9.34 2.57
N GLY A 109 3.84 -8.58 3.56
CA GLY A 109 5.02 -7.71 3.42
C GLY A 109 4.77 -6.44 2.62
N SER A 110 3.51 -5.99 2.50
CA SER A 110 3.14 -4.77 1.74
C SER A 110 3.91 -3.52 2.17
N ALA A 111 4.33 -3.44 3.44
CA ALA A 111 5.16 -2.34 3.92
C ALA A 111 6.49 -2.21 3.17
N TYR A 112 7.13 -3.34 2.84
CA TYR A 112 8.37 -3.36 2.06
C TYR A 112 8.14 -2.91 0.62
N THR A 113 7.04 -3.35 -0.01
CA THR A 113 6.67 -2.91 -1.36
C THR A 113 6.49 -1.40 -1.38
N SER A 114 5.64 -0.86 -0.52
CA SER A 114 5.34 0.57 -0.50
C SER A 114 6.55 1.43 -0.16
N LEU A 115 7.35 1.01 0.83
CA LEU A 115 8.54 1.77 1.22
C LEU A 115 9.61 1.74 0.12
N GLY A 116 9.83 0.57 -0.49
CA GLY A 116 10.71 0.43 -1.64
C GLY A 116 10.27 1.32 -2.82
N THR A 117 8.96 1.41 -3.07
CA THR A 117 8.40 2.30 -4.08
C THR A 117 8.71 3.77 -3.81
N LEU A 118 8.50 4.23 -2.58
CA LEU A 118 8.83 5.61 -2.20
C LEU A 118 10.31 5.92 -2.42
N TYR A 119 11.21 4.99 -2.10
CA TYR A 119 12.65 5.21 -2.25
C TYR A 119 13.09 5.43 -3.71
N TYR A 120 12.42 4.89 -4.72
CA TYR A 120 12.79 5.18 -6.12
C TYR A 120 11.99 6.30 -6.77
N GLN A 121 10.80 6.64 -6.23
CA GLN A 121 9.93 7.67 -6.80
C GLN A 121 10.13 9.06 -6.18
N VAL A 122 10.61 9.14 -4.94
CA VAL A 122 10.86 10.41 -4.24
C VAL A 122 12.24 10.96 -4.60
N PRO A 123 12.43 12.29 -4.71
CA PRO A 123 13.75 12.89 -4.89
C PRO A 123 14.74 12.50 -3.79
N GLY A 124 16.03 12.41 -4.14
CA GLY A 124 17.11 12.17 -3.17
C GLY A 124 17.43 13.39 -2.29
N TRP A 125 18.49 13.25 -1.49
CA TRP A 125 19.05 14.33 -0.68
C TRP A 125 19.50 15.51 -1.57
N PRO A 126 19.30 16.79 -1.16
CA PRO A 126 18.82 17.25 0.16
C PRO A 126 17.30 17.44 0.28
N ILE A 127 16.52 17.20 -0.78
CA ILE A 127 15.10 17.57 -0.82
C ILE A 127 14.21 16.45 -0.26
N GLY A 128 14.54 15.20 -0.56
CA GLY A 128 13.82 14.03 -0.09
C GLY A 128 14.76 12.94 0.42
N PHE A 129 14.26 11.71 0.42
CA PHE A 129 14.96 10.53 0.94
C PHE A 129 15.16 9.44 -0.11
N GLY A 130 14.92 9.74 -1.38
CA GLY A 130 15.08 8.78 -2.46
C GLY A 130 16.47 8.15 -2.49
N ASP A 131 16.50 6.84 -2.63
CA ASP A 131 17.70 6.01 -2.73
C ASP A 131 17.37 4.72 -3.48
N LYS A 132 17.86 4.61 -4.73
CA LYS A 132 17.60 3.47 -5.61
C LYS A 132 18.16 2.15 -5.10
N LYS A 133 19.25 2.17 -4.32
CA LYS A 133 19.81 0.95 -3.71
C LYS A 133 18.92 0.46 -2.59
N GLN A 134 18.44 1.38 -1.76
CA GLN A 134 17.48 1.07 -0.70
C GLN A 134 16.15 0.59 -1.28
N ALA A 135 15.68 1.20 -2.37
CA ALA A 135 14.50 0.76 -3.11
C ALA A 135 14.63 -0.71 -3.57
N GLU A 136 15.73 -1.06 -4.24
CA GLU A 136 15.93 -2.44 -4.72
C GLU A 136 15.99 -3.45 -3.58
N LEU A 137 16.66 -3.10 -2.47
CA LEU A 137 16.74 -3.96 -1.28
C LEU A 137 15.35 -4.28 -0.73
N LEU A 138 14.52 -3.25 -0.54
CA LEU A 138 13.17 -3.39 0.01
C LEU A 138 12.23 -4.11 -0.95
N LEU A 139 12.27 -3.81 -2.24
CA LEU A 139 11.43 -4.49 -3.24
C LEU A 139 11.79 -5.98 -3.37
N LYS A 140 13.09 -6.33 -3.32
CA LYS A 140 13.51 -7.74 -3.24
C LYS A 140 13.05 -8.40 -1.95
N LYS A 141 13.06 -7.69 -0.82
CA LYS A 141 12.52 -8.22 0.44
C LYS A 141 11.02 -8.49 0.33
N ALA A 142 10.25 -7.60 -0.31
CA ALA A 142 8.84 -7.82 -0.57
C ALA A 142 8.59 -9.07 -1.42
N LEU A 143 9.39 -9.30 -2.47
CA LEU A 143 9.32 -10.52 -3.28
C LEU A 143 9.68 -11.79 -2.51
N GLN A 144 10.55 -11.72 -1.50
CA GLN A 144 10.82 -12.88 -0.64
C GLN A 144 9.61 -13.24 0.23
N VAL A 145 8.86 -12.24 0.71
CA VAL A 145 7.66 -12.46 1.53
C VAL A 145 6.49 -12.92 0.67
N ASN A 146 6.28 -12.27 -0.49
CA ASN A 146 5.17 -12.55 -1.39
C ASN A 146 5.64 -12.70 -2.85
N PRO A 147 6.22 -13.86 -3.21
CA PRO A 147 6.86 -14.08 -4.51
C PRO A 147 5.90 -14.09 -5.70
N THR A 148 4.62 -14.37 -5.45
CA THR A 148 3.58 -14.48 -6.50
C THR A 148 2.58 -13.32 -6.47
N GLY A 149 2.75 -12.36 -5.56
CA GLY A 149 1.82 -11.26 -5.37
C GLY A 149 1.87 -10.25 -6.51
N ILE A 150 0.70 -9.69 -6.86
CA ILE A 150 0.55 -8.70 -7.94
C ILE A 150 1.38 -7.44 -7.68
N ASP A 151 1.24 -6.83 -6.50
CA ASP A 151 1.90 -5.56 -6.16
C ASP A 151 3.43 -5.69 -6.07
N PRO A 152 4.05 -6.63 -5.32
CA PRO A 152 5.51 -6.73 -5.24
C PRO A 152 6.17 -7.04 -6.60
N ASN A 153 5.54 -7.88 -7.44
CA ASN A 153 6.04 -8.14 -8.79
C ASN A 153 5.87 -6.92 -9.70
N TYR A 154 4.73 -6.22 -9.63
CA TYR A 154 4.51 -4.99 -10.40
C TYR A 154 5.54 -3.92 -10.06
N PHE A 155 5.68 -3.58 -8.77
CA PHE A 155 6.57 -2.48 -8.35
C PHE A 155 8.04 -2.82 -8.54
N TYR A 156 8.46 -4.08 -8.41
CA TYR A 156 9.83 -4.44 -8.79
C TYR A 156 10.04 -4.36 -10.30
N GLY A 157 9.06 -4.79 -11.11
CA GLY A 157 9.08 -4.60 -12.56
C GLY A 157 9.15 -3.14 -12.98
N ASP A 158 8.35 -2.27 -12.37
CA ASP A 158 8.36 -0.82 -12.61
C ASP A 158 9.70 -0.19 -12.20
N PHE A 159 10.24 -0.55 -11.04
CA PHE A 159 11.58 -0.12 -10.61
C PHE A 159 12.66 -0.52 -11.61
N LEU A 160 12.64 -1.77 -12.08
CA LEU A 160 13.60 -2.27 -13.07
C LEU A 160 13.49 -1.50 -14.39
N LEU A 161 12.27 -1.18 -14.82
CA LEU A 161 12.02 -0.37 -16.00
C LEU A 161 12.58 1.05 -15.84
N ASP A 162 12.37 1.68 -14.67
CA ASP A 162 12.97 2.99 -14.34
C ASP A 162 14.51 2.96 -14.36
N GLN A 163 15.11 1.82 -13.99
CA GLN A 163 16.56 1.62 -14.09
C GLN A 163 17.04 1.20 -15.50
N GLY A 164 16.16 1.16 -16.50
CA GLY A 164 16.49 0.76 -17.87
C GLY A 164 16.70 -0.75 -18.05
N ARG A 165 16.46 -1.57 -17.03
CA ARG A 165 16.61 -3.04 -17.06
C ARG A 165 15.37 -3.71 -17.67
N LYS A 166 15.08 -3.39 -18.94
CA LYS A 166 13.85 -3.78 -19.65
C LYS A 166 13.59 -5.29 -19.67
N ALA A 167 14.63 -6.10 -19.95
CA ALA A 167 14.48 -7.56 -20.01
C ALA A 167 14.03 -8.14 -18.66
N ASP A 168 14.66 -7.71 -17.57
CA ASP A 168 14.28 -8.12 -16.22
C ASP A 168 12.89 -7.60 -15.86
N ALA A 169 12.60 -6.33 -16.17
CA ALA A 169 11.30 -5.70 -15.91
C ALA A 169 10.16 -6.52 -16.54
N LYS A 170 10.32 -6.96 -17.80
CA LYS A 170 9.34 -7.80 -18.49
C LYS A 170 9.00 -9.06 -17.72
N VAL A 171 10.00 -9.74 -17.15
CA VAL A 171 9.80 -10.98 -16.39
C VAL A 171 8.90 -10.75 -15.18
N TYR A 172 9.16 -9.69 -14.41
CA TYR A 172 8.37 -9.41 -13.20
C TYR A 172 6.98 -8.82 -13.51
N LEU A 173 6.86 -7.99 -14.55
CA LEU A 173 5.57 -7.49 -15.00
C LEU A 173 4.66 -8.62 -15.52
N GLN A 174 5.21 -9.60 -16.24
CA GLN A 174 4.45 -10.78 -16.66
C GLN A 174 4.02 -11.67 -15.48
N LYS A 175 4.86 -11.82 -14.45
CA LYS A 175 4.46 -12.50 -13.20
C LYS A 175 3.34 -11.77 -12.48
N ALA A 176 3.38 -10.43 -12.44
CA ALA A 176 2.32 -9.64 -11.85
C ALA A 176 0.98 -9.82 -12.59
N LEU A 177 1.03 -9.94 -13.93
CA LEU A 177 -0.17 -10.13 -14.77
C LEU A 177 -0.86 -11.48 -14.54
N THR A 178 -0.13 -12.50 -14.08
CA THR A 178 -0.66 -13.84 -13.80
C THR A 178 -0.81 -14.12 -12.30
N ALA A 179 -0.70 -13.08 -11.47
CA ALA A 179 -0.81 -13.21 -10.02
C ALA A 179 -2.22 -13.69 -9.60
N PRO A 180 -2.33 -14.46 -8.50
CA PRO A 180 -3.64 -14.89 -7.98
C PRO A 180 -4.54 -13.69 -7.64
N VAL A 181 -5.83 -13.84 -7.90
CA VAL A 181 -6.85 -12.85 -7.52
C VAL A 181 -6.94 -12.75 -6.00
N ARG A 182 -7.01 -11.53 -5.49
CA ARG A 182 -7.22 -11.26 -4.06
C ARG A 182 -8.71 -11.05 -3.80
N SER A 183 -9.32 -11.94 -3.03
CA SER A 183 -10.74 -11.85 -2.64
C SER A 183 -11.01 -10.51 -1.95
N GLY A 184 -12.05 -9.80 -2.39
CA GLY A 184 -12.41 -8.47 -1.86
C GLY A 184 -11.51 -7.33 -2.33
N ARG A 185 -10.63 -7.56 -3.32
CA ARG A 185 -9.72 -6.57 -3.91
C ARG A 185 -9.83 -6.52 -5.43
N GLU A 186 -10.93 -7.01 -5.99
CA GLU A 186 -11.14 -7.20 -7.43
C GLU A 186 -11.01 -5.88 -8.21
N LEU A 187 -11.50 -4.76 -7.64
CA LEU A 187 -11.35 -3.44 -8.26
C LEU A 187 -9.90 -2.99 -8.32
N ALA A 188 -9.17 -3.16 -7.22
CA ALA A 188 -7.75 -2.82 -7.15
C ALA A 188 -6.92 -3.69 -8.10
N ASP A 189 -7.19 -4.99 -8.15
CA ASP A 189 -6.51 -5.93 -9.02
C ASP A 189 -6.79 -5.58 -10.49
N LYS A 190 -8.04 -5.30 -10.87
CA LYS A 190 -8.37 -4.86 -12.23
C LYS A 190 -7.61 -3.59 -12.64
N GLY A 191 -7.57 -2.59 -11.76
CA GLY A 191 -6.80 -1.37 -11.99
C GLY A 191 -5.30 -1.64 -12.13
N ARG A 192 -4.75 -2.48 -11.26
CA ARG A 192 -3.33 -2.86 -11.31
C ARG A 192 -2.97 -3.64 -12.57
N HIS A 193 -3.84 -4.50 -13.10
CA HIS A 193 -3.63 -5.15 -14.40
C HIS A 193 -3.52 -4.14 -15.54
N GLN A 194 -4.30 -3.04 -15.50
CA GLN A 194 -4.16 -1.95 -16.47
C GLN A 194 -2.83 -1.24 -16.32
N ASP A 195 -2.41 -0.95 -15.08
CA ASP A 195 -1.09 -0.36 -14.80
C ASP A 195 0.05 -1.25 -15.32
N ILE A 196 -0.03 -2.56 -15.10
CA ILE A 196 0.95 -3.56 -15.58
C ILE A 196 1.03 -3.51 -17.11
N GLN A 197 -0.12 -3.55 -17.80
CA GLN A 197 -0.16 -3.52 -19.26
C GLN A 197 0.48 -2.24 -19.81
N GLN A 198 0.18 -1.08 -19.22
CA GLN A 198 0.80 0.19 -19.62
C GLN A 198 2.32 0.20 -19.44
N ARG A 199 2.86 -0.53 -18.45
CA ARG A 199 4.32 -0.67 -18.28
C ARG A 199 4.91 -1.64 -19.30
N LEU A 200 4.22 -2.74 -19.60
CA LEU A 200 4.63 -3.67 -20.65
C LEU A 200 4.70 -3.01 -22.03
N ASP A 201 3.77 -2.11 -22.33
CA ASP A 201 3.73 -1.38 -23.61
C ASP A 201 4.91 -0.39 -23.78
N LYS A 202 5.67 -0.09 -22.72
CA LYS A 202 6.86 0.78 -22.73
C LYS A 202 8.18 0.03 -22.93
N LEU A 203 8.16 -1.30 -22.96
CA LEU A 203 9.34 -2.14 -23.17
C LEU A 203 9.82 -2.07 -24.62
#